data_AF-A0A533Q978-F1
#
_entry.id   AF-A0A533Q978-F1
#
_cell.length_a   1.000
_cell.length_b   1.000
_cell.length_c   1.000
_cell.angle_alpha   90.00
_cell.angle_beta   90.00
_cell.angle_gamma   90.00
#
_symmetry.space_group_name_H-M   'P 1'
#
loop_
_entity.id
_entity.type
_entity.pdbx_description
1 polymer ?
#
loop_
_entity_poly.entity_id
_entity_poly.type
_entity_poly.pdbx_seq_one_letter_code
_entity_poly.pdbx_strand_id
1 'polypeptide(L)'
;MEIQSVQKIPLADDNAEIDPVLIDGGGRIADPEFDCLSYIIKAFNDQFGNIDWKDADKIRKIIAEELPEKVSADKAYQNAMNQNDKQNARIEHGKALERVIVEMLTDHTELFKQFMDNQSFKKWLADTIFNETYQKKFA
;
A
#
# COMPACT_ATOMS: atom_id res chain seq x y z
N MET A 1 27.96 55.97 -1.70
CA MET A 1 28.46 56.10 -0.32
C MET A 1 27.27 55.82 0.58
N GLU A 2 26.90 54.56 0.79
CA GLU A 2 27.57 53.50 1.58
C GLU A 2 27.50 53.73 3.09
N ILE A 3 27.26 52.61 3.79
CA ILE A 3 26.34 52.45 4.91
C ILE A 3 27.13 52.24 6.22
N GLN A 4 26.65 52.93 7.25
CA GLN A 4 26.77 52.75 8.70
C GLN A 4 27.67 51.63 9.29
N SER A 5 28.58 52.11 10.15
CA SER A 5 28.77 51.75 11.57
C SER A 5 29.34 50.38 11.98
N VAL A 6 30.44 50.48 12.73
CA VAL A 6 31.28 49.45 13.36
C VAL A 6 30.69 48.93 14.67
N GLN A 7 30.79 47.63 14.98
CA GLN A 7 31.14 47.18 16.33
C GLN A 7 31.70 45.74 16.41
N LYS A 8 32.75 45.61 17.22
CA LYS A 8 33.57 44.41 17.47
C LYS A 8 32.85 43.43 18.41
N ILE A 9 32.86 42.15 18.09
CA ILE A 9 32.43 41.07 19.00
C ILE A 9 33.68 40.33 19.47
N PRO A 10 33.95 40.23 20.79
CA PRO A 10 35.05 39.42 21.30
C PRO A 10 34.71 37.92 21.21
N LEU A 11 35.64 37.15 20.65
CA LEU A 11 35.63 35.69 20.70
C LEU A 11 36.14 35.26 22.09
N ALA A 12 35.25 34.73 22.91
CA ALA A 12 35.63 33.93 24.08
C ALA A 12 35.69 32.47 23.63
N ASP A 13 36.92 31.95 23.57
CA ASP A 13 37.25 30.54 23.44
C ASP A 13 37.21 29.94 24.85
N ASP A 14 36.10 29.29 25.20
CA ASP A 14 36.02 28.43 26.36
C ASP A 14 35.74 27.00 25.90
N ASN A 15 36.78 26.19 26.06
CA ASN A 15 36.87 24.77 25.80
C ASN A 15 35.91 24.01 26.73
N ALA A 16 34.66 23.86 26.31
CA ALA A 16 33.68 23.00 26.98
C ALA A 16 33.55 21.69 26.20
N GLU A 17 34.09 20.63 26.79
CA GLU A 17 33.89 19.24 26.41
C GLU A 17 32.37 18.97 26.44
N ILE A 18 31.75 18.85 25.27
CA ILE A 18 30.32 18.56 25.19
C ILE A 18 30.16 17.07 25.48
N ASP A 19 29.69 16.78 26.70
CA ASP A 19 29.27 15.44 27.13
C ASP A 19 28.35 14.84 26.05
N PRO A 20 28.54 13.56 25.65
CA PRO A 20 27.73 12.97 24.60
C PRO A 20 26.27 13.03 25.00
N VAL A 21 25.48 13.72 24.19
CA VAL A 21 24.02 13.70 24.31
C VAL A 21 23.60 12.24 24.39
N LEU A 22 22.93 11.88 25.48
CA LEU A 22 22.28 10.60 25.66
C LEU A 22 21.41 10.30 24.43
N ILE A 23 21.96 9.53 23.50
CA ILE A 23 21.21 8.81 22.48
C ILE A 23 20.65 7.58 23.20
N ASP A 24 19.65 7.83 24.05
CA ASP A 24 18.87 6.77 24.65
C ASP A 24 17.89 6.23 23.59
N GLY A 25 17.98 4.93 23.34
CA GLY A 25 16.92 4.16 22.72
C GLY A 25 16.72 4.35 21.22
N GLY A 26 17.44 3.57 20.42
CA GLY A 26 16.99 3.17 19.09
C GLY A 26 15.65 2.45 19.17
N GLY A 27 14.56 3.19 19.16
CA GLY A 27 13.21 2.71 18.94
C GLY A 27 12.82 3.05 17.51
N ARG A 28 12.78 2.05 16.64
CA ARG A 28 12.06 2.14 15.36
C ARG A 28 10.72 2.81 15.63
N ILE A 29 10.45 3.95 15.02
CA ILE A 29 9.07 4.39 14.84
C ILE A 29 8.46 3.29 13.99
N ALA A 30 7.71 2.37 14.62
CA ALA A 30 6.95 1.37 13.90
C ALA A 30 5.99 2.15 13.01
N ASP A 31 6.10 1.91 11.71
CA ASP A 31 5.31 2.63 10.74
C ASP A 31 3.84 2.20 10.90
N PRO A 32 2.91 3.14 11.11
CA PRO A 32 1.52 2.83 11.44
C PRO A 32 0.79 2.04 10.34
N GLU A 33 1.27 2.09 9.09
CA GLU A 33 0.73 1.28 7.99
C GLU A 33 1.11 -0.20 8.16
N PHE A 34 2.35 -0.47 8.58
CA PHE A 34 2.80 -1.83 8.86
C PHE A 34 2.05 -2.46 10.03
N ASP A 35 1.69 -1.68 11.05
CA ASP A 35 0.92 -2.16 12.20
C ASP A 35 -0.52 -2.53 11.81
N CYS A 36 -1.16 -1.72 10.95
CA CYS A 36 -2.50 -2.00 10.43
C CYS A 36 -2.50 -3.27 9.55
N LEU A 37 -1.53 -3.39 8.64
CA LEU A 37 -1.34 -4.56 7.79
C LEU A 37 -1.10 -5.83 8.63
N SER A 38 -0.20 -5.74 9.63
CA SER A 38 0.11 -6.85 10.53
C SER A 38 -1.11 -7.34 11.30
N TYR A 39 -1.97 -6.42 11.74
CA TYR A 39 -3.22 -6.77 12.41
C TYR A 39 -4.19 -7.51 11.48
N ILE A 40 -4.41 -7.00 10.25
CA ILE A 40 -5.33 -7.63 9.28
C ILE A 40 -4.86 -9.05 8.94
N ILE A 41 -3.56 -9.22 8.67
CA ILE A 41 -2.99 -10.53 8.32
C ILE A 41 -3.10 -11.51 9.48
N LYS A 42 -2.80 -11.07 10.71
CA LYS A 42 -2.96 -11.91 11.90
C LYS A 42 -4.42 -12.34 12.07
N ALA A 43 -5.36 -11.39 12.05
CA ALA A 43 -6.78 -11.67 12.21
C ALA A 43 -7.33 -12.61 11.13
N PHE A 44 -6.83 -12.49 9.90
CA PHE A 44 -7.15 -13.39 8.81
C PHE A 44 -6.62 -14.80 9.06
N ASN A 45 -5.34 -14.94 9.41
CA ASN A 45 -4.73 -16.24 9.66
C ASN A 45 -5.37 -16.96 10.85
N ASP A 46 -5.68 -16.24 11.93
CA ASP A 46 -6.30 -16.80 13.14
C ASP A 46 -7.70 -17.37 12.86
N GLN A 47 -8.45 -16.78 11.92
CA GLN A 47 -9.82 -17.21 11.59
C GLN A 47 -9.91 -18.16 10.40
N PHE A 48 -9.03 -18.00 9.41
CA PHE A 48 -9.16 -18.61 8.09
C PHE A 48 -7.87 -19.29 7.61
N GLY A 49 -6.86 -19.43 8.47
CA GLY A 49 -5.61 -20.12 8.16
C GLY A 49 -5.76 -21.63 7.93
N ASN A 50 -6.92 -22.20 8.23
CA ASN A 50 -7.27 -23.58 7.95
C ASN A 50 -7.81 -23.80 6.52
N ILE A 51 -8.04 -22.74 5.74
CA ILE A 51 -8.48 -22.85 4.34
C ILE A 51 -7.24 -23.10 3.47
N ASP A 52 -7.33 -24.12 2.61
CA ASP A 52 -6.27 -24.47 1.65
C ASP A 52 -6.30 -23.51 0.45
N TRP A 53 -5.70 -22.34 0.65
CA TRP A 53 -5.54 -21.33 -0.40
C TRP A 53 -4.46 -21.76 -1.38
N LYS A 54 -4.79 -21.75 -2.68
CA LYS A 54 -3.81 -22.04 -3.76
C LYS A 54 -2.56 -21.16 -3.70
N ASP A 55 -2.75 -19.89 -3.31
CA ASP A 55 -1.68 -18.92 -3.09
C ASP A 55 -2.06 -18.05 -1.89
N ALA A 56 -1.70 -18.51 -0.70
CA ALA A 56 -2.06 -17.83 0.53
C ALA A 56 -1.39 -16.44 0.66
N ASP A 57 -0.18 -16.27 0.13
CA ASP A 57 0.54 -14.99 0.16
C ASP A 57 -0.15 -13.95 -0.72
N LYS A 58 -0.57 -14.33 -1.92
CA LYS A 58 -1.34 -13.43 -2.80
C LYS A 58 -2.68 -13.04 -2.18
N ILE A 59 -3.40 -13.97 -1.56
CA ILE A 59 -4.68 -13.68 -0.90
C ILE A 59 -4.48 -12.73 0.28
N ARG A 60 -3.44 -12.93 1.09
CA ARG A 60 -3.06 -12.00 2.17
C ARG A 60 -2.82 -10.59 1.65
N LYS A 61 -2.05 -10.45 0.57
CA LYS A 61 -1.79 -9.17 -0.08
C LYS A 61 -3.08 -8.48 -0.55
N ILE A 62 -3.95 -9.22 -1.24
CA ILE A 62 -5.23 -8.68 -1.72
C ILE A 62 -6.07 -8.17 -0.55
N ILE A 63 -6.19 -8.96 0.52
CA ILE A 63 -7.04 -8.61 1.67
C ILE A 63 -6.55 -7.36 2.39
N ALA A 64 -5.23 -7.20 2.52
CA ALA A 64 -4.68 -6.19 3.40
C ALA A 64 -4.17 -4.94 2.69
N GLU A 65 -3.90 -5.01 1.37
CA GLU A 65 -3.46 -3.87 0.57
C GLU A 65 -4.55 -3.46 -0.44
N GLU A 66 -4.96 -4.38 -1.33
CA GLU A 66 -5.79 -4.02 -2.49
C GLU A 66 -7.27 -3.74 -2.14
N LEU A 67 -7.89 -4.58 -1.30
CA LEU A 67 -9.31 -4.43 -0.93
C LEU A 67 -9.58 -3.14 -0.16
N PRO A 68 -8.81 -2.76 0.88
CA PRO A 68 -9.04 -1.51 1.60
C PRO A 68 -8.96 -0.29 0.69
N GLU A 69 -7.95 -0.24 -0.19
CA GLU A 69 -7.76 0.85 -1.15
C GLU A 69 -8.99 0.96 -2.08
N LYS A 70 -9.37 -0.14 -2.74
CA LYS A 70 -10.49 -0.15 -3.70
C LYS A 70 -11.84 0.14 -3.04
N VAL A 71 -12.11 -0.42 -1.85
CA VAL A 71 -13.37 -0.17 -1.13
C VAL A 71 -13.45 1.28 -0.67
N SER A 72 -12.34 1.86 -0.18
CA SER A 72 -12.31 3.27 0.24
C SER A 72 -12.54 4.25 -0.92
N ALA A 73 -12.28 3.83 -2.16
CA ALA A 73 -12.54 4.60 -3.38
C ALA A 73 -13.99 4.49 -3.88
N ASP A 74 -14.83 3.60 -3.32
CA ASP A 74 -16.23 3.46 -3.74
C ASP A 74 -17.04 4.71 -3.37
N LYS A 75 -17.64 5.34 -4.37
CA LYS A 75 -18.35 6.62 -4.21
C LYS A 75 -19.55 6.52 -3.27
N ALA A 76 -20.30 5.41 -3.31
CA ALA A 76 -21.47 5.25 -2.44
C ALA A 76 -21.02 5.12 -0.99
N TYR A 77 -19.95 4.36 -0.74
CA TYR A 77 -19.37 4.25 0.58
C TYR A 77 -18.77 5.58 1.06
N GLN A 78 -18.03 6.31 0.23
CA GLN A 78 -17.52 7.65 0.56
C GLN A 78 -18.64 8.62 0.96
N ASN A 79 -19.73 8.64 0.19
CA ASN A 79 -20.89 9.46 0.52
C ASN A 79 -21.50 9.07 1.87
N ALA A 80 -21.62 7.77 2.16
CA ALA A 80 -22.16 7.29 3.43
C ALA A 80 -21.23 7.62 4.62
N MET A 81 -19.90 7.55 4.45
CA MET A 81 -18.94 7.95 5.47
C MET A 81 -19.09 9.43 5.86
N ASN A 82 -19.42 10.31 4.91
CA ASN A 82 -19.56 11.74 5.13
C ASN A 82 -20.90 12.16 5.78
N GLN A 83 -21.88 11.26 5.87
CA GLN A 83 -23.23 11.56 6.37
C GLN A 83 -23.40 11.35 7.89
N ASN A 84 -22.32 11.06 8.62
CA ASN A 84 -22.32 10.80 10.07
C ASN A 84 -23.30 9.68 10.52
N ASP A 85 -23.69 8.80 9.61
CA ASP A 85 -24.51 7.62 9.89
C ASP A 85 -23.64 6.37 9.75
N LYS A 86 -23.17 5.86 10.90
CA LYS A 86 -22.31 4.67 10.96
C LYS A 86 -23.04 3.40 10.50
N GLN A 87 -24.36 3.32 10.66
CA GLN A 87 -25.11 2.16 10.19
C GLN A 87 -25.18 2.17 8.67
N ASN A 88 -25.51 3.32 8.08
CA ASN A 88 -25.51 3.50 6.64
C ASN A 88 -24.13 3.24 6.03
N ALA A 89 -23.06 3.79 6.63
CA ALA A 89 -21.68 3.55 6.19
C ALA A 89 -21.31 2.07 6.19
N ARG A 90 -21.74 1.29 7.20
CA ARG A 90 -21.51 -0.16 7.24
C ARG A 90 -22.28 -0.92 6.15
N ILE A 91 -23.51 -0.53 5.86
CA ILE A 91 -24.31 -1.13 4.79
C ILE A 91 -23.65 -0.86 3.43
N GLU A 92 -23.29 0.39 3.16
CA GLU A 92 -22.64 0.76 1.90
C GLU A 92 -21.24 0.17 1.77
N HIS A 93 -20.48 0.05 2.86
CA HIS A 93 -19.21 -0.68 2.88
C HIS A 93 -19.37 -2.13 2.43
N GLY A 94 -20.36 -2.86 2.98
CA GLY A 94 -20.61 -4.26 2.61
C GLY A 94 -20.89 -4.41 1.11
N LYS A 95 -21.74 -3.54 0.56
CA LYS A 95 -22.03 -3.52 -0.88
C LYS A 95 -20.81 -3.14 -1.71
N ALA A 96 -20.00 -2.19 -1.26
CA ALA A 96 -18.77 -1.78 -1.93
C ALA A 96 -17.76 -2.93 -2.00
N LEU A 97 -17.57 -3.65 -0.88
CA LEU A 97 -16.69 -4.81 -0.83
C LEU A 97 -17.12 -5.91 -1.81
N GLU A 98 -18.42 -6.23 -1.85
CA GLU A 98 -18.95 -7.20 -2.83
C GLU A 98 -18.70 -6.76 -4.28
N ARG A 99 -18.97 -5.49 -4.60
CA ARG A 99 -18.69 -4.93 -5.94
C ARG A 99 -17.23 -5.07 -6.31
N VAL A 100 -16.32 -4.69 -5.42
CA VAL A 100 -14.87 -4.76 -5.65
C VAL A 100 -14.42 -6.19 -5.91
N ILE A 101 -14.88 -7.17 -5.11
CA ILE A 101 -14.54 -8.58 -5.31
C ILE A 101 -15.01 -9.07 -6.68
N VAL A 102 -16.24 -8.72 -7.09
CA VAL A 102 -16.79 -9.09 -8.40
C VAL A 102 -16.04 -8.41 -9.54
N GLU A 103 -15.67 -7.14 -9.41
CA GLU A 103 -14.89 -6.39 -10.40
C GLU A 103 -13.50 -7.03 -10.61
N MET A 104 -12.78 -7.33 -9.52
CA MET A 104 -11.49 -8.01 -9.59
C MET A 104 -11.58 -9.38 -10.28
N LEU A 105 -12.62 -10.16 -9.97
CA LEU A 105 -12.87 -11.42 -10.66
C LEU A 105 -13.16 -11.19 -12.15
N THR A 106 -13.99 -10.19 -12.46
CA THR A 106 -14.40 -9.86 -13.83
C THR A 106 -13.19 -9.51 -14.69
N ASP A 107 -12.30 -8.64 -14.21
CA ASP A 107 -11.07 -8.25 -14.90
C ASP A 107 -10.17 -9.46 -15.19
N HIS A 108 -9.99 -10.35 -14.21
CA HIS A 108 -9.20 -11.56 -14.39
C HIS A 108 -9.85 -12.53 -15.38
N THR A 109 -11.18 -12.68 -15.34
CA THR A 109 -11.90 -13.53 -16.30
C THR A 109 -11.85 -12.97 -17.71
N GLU A 110 -11.91 -11.65 -17.89
CA GLU A 110 -11.80 -11.02 -19.20
C GLU A 110 -10.37 -11.15 -19.75
N LEU A 111 -9.34 -10.97 -18.91
CA LEU A 111 -7.95 -11.25 -19.31
C LEU A 111 -7.78 -12.69 -19.79
N PHE A 112 -8.29 -13.65 -19.03
CA PHE A 112 -8.24 -15.06 -19.41
C PHE A 112 -8.99 -15.34 -20.71
N LYS A 113 -10.19 -14.79 -20.87
CA LYS A 113 -11.00 -14.92 -22.08
C LYS A 113 -10.28 -14.34 -23.30
N GLN A 114 -9.76 -13.11 -23.22
CA GLN A 114 -8.98 -12.51 -24.31
C GLN A 114 -7.76 -13.37 -24.66
N PHE A 115 -7.07 -13.93 -23.68
CA PHE A 115 -5.95 -14.82 -23.93
C PHE A 115 -6.34 -16.09 -24.68
N MET A 116 -7.52 -16.64 -24.42
CA MET A 116 -8.00 -17.86 -25.07
C MET A 116 -8.60 -17.62 -26.45
N ASP A 117 -9.44 -16.59 -26.56
CA ASP A 117 -10.34 -16.42 -27.71
C ASP A 117 -9.79 -15.43 -28.75
N ASN A 118 -8.87 -14.54 -28.37
CA ASN A 118 -8.32 -13.51 -29.24
C ASN A 118 -6.87 -13.85 -29.63
N GLN A 119 -6.68 -14.45 -30.81
CA GLN A 119 -5.36 -14.90 -31.29
C GLN A 119 -4.33 -13.77 -31.39
N SER A 120 -4.77 -12.57 -31.81
CA SER A 120 -3.88 -11.40 -31.89
C SER A 120 -3.40 -10.99 -30.51
N PHE A 121 -4.30 -10.92 -29.52
CA PHE A 121 -3.94 -10.61 -28.14
C PHE A 121 -3.01 -11.68 -27.55
N LYS A 122 -3.33 -12.96 -27.73
CA LYS A 122 -2.50 -14.09 -27.27
C LYS A 122 -1.08 -14.01 -27.80
N LYS A 123 -0.92 -13.80 -29.12
CA LYS A 123 0.40 -13.68 -29.75
C LYS A 123 1.17 -12.50 -29.20
N TRP A 124 0.55 -11.32 -29.16
CA TRP A 124 1.18 -10.12 -28.65
C TRP A 124 1.64 -10.28 -27.18
N LEU A 125 0.78 -10.83 -26.32
CA LEU A 125 1.10 -11.02 -24.90
C LEU A 125 2.25 -12.02 -24.73
N ALA A 126 2.22 -13.15 -25.45
CA ALA A 126 3.28 -14.15 -25.38
C ALA A 126 4.63 -13.59 -25.84
N ASP A 127 4.68 -12.91 -27.00
CA ASP A 127 5.90 -12.33 -27.54
C ASP A 127 6.46 -11.24 -26.60
N THR A 128 5.58 -10.40 -26.03
CA THR A 128 5.97 -9.32 -25.11
C THR A 128 6.58 -9.86 -23.81
N ILE A 129 5.90 -10.80 -23.15
CA ILE A 129 6.38 -11.38 -21.89
C ILE A 129 7.67 -12.20 -22.13
N PHE A 130 7.76 -12.91 -23.26
CA PHE A 130 9.00 -13.60 -23.62
C PHE A 130 10.16 -12.63 -23.76
N ASN A 131 10.00 -11.54 -24.50
CA ASN A 131 11.06 -10.55 -24.68
C ASN A 131 11.50 -9.93 -23.35
N GLU A 132 10.55 -9.54 -22.49
CA GLU A 132 10.87 -8.96 -21.19
C GLU A 132 11.64 -9.93 -20.27
N THR A 133 11.25 -11.21 -20.26
CA THR A 133 11.84 -12.20 -19.35
C THR A 133 13.13 -12.81 -19.90
N TYR A 134 13.23 -12.96 -21.22
CA TYR A 134 14.43 -13.45 -21.87
C TYR A 134 15.53 -12.38 -21.87
N GLN A 135 15.23 -11.13 -22.25
CA GLN A 135 16.23 -10.06 -22.27
C GLN A 135 16.79 -9.77 -20.87
N LYS A 136 15.95 -9.73 -19.83
CA LYS A 136 16.41 -9.55 -18.43
C LYS A 136 17.30 -10.68 -17.92
N LYS A 137 17.27 -11.86 -18.54
CA LYS A 137 18.13 -12.99 -18.16
C LYS A 137 19.53 -12.90 -18.78
N PHE A 138 19.69 -12.12 -19.86
CA PHE A 138 20.94 -12.02 -20.62
C PHE A 138 21.49 -10.59 -20.74
N ALA A 139 20.91 -9.64 -20.01
CA ALA A 139 21.43 -8.29 -19.77
C ALA A 139 22.12 -8.24 -18.41
#